data_AF-A0A8S1TTG3-F1
#
_entry.id   AF-A0A8S1TTG3-F1
#
_cell.length_a   1.000
_cell.length_b   1.000
_cell.length_c   1.000
_cell.angle_alpha   90.00
_cell.angle_beta   90.00
_cell.angle_gamma   90.00
#
_symmetry.space_group_name_H-M   'P 1'
#
loop_
_entity.id
_entity.type
_entity.pdbx_description
1 polymer ?
#
loop_
_entity_poly.entity_id
_entity_poly.type
_entity_poly.pdbx_seq_one_letter_code
_entity_poly.pdbx_strand_id
1 'polypeptide(L)'
;MVLLDKNLKREERLLRAICMENIEAETKIIGFKKVLSLIEENQKNKAENIQSLIKVDVDLVEQFVNELRKLQQKTIQQFDELIANSTEWINNLNLFGQRDLKYNFYDELDVIIENKMQNSFNKDSIIDQIKSLNNSFSNKISSSISVLRNEKLYSQCEKILINLNLIHHMKLIDNSIKEKEGKLNEISKFNGHTKTICCLQFSKNSNSFLSAGFDNSIRCWKQINKKELKSSLPYTEHTDCIDCLIIDQVENQLVSGGRDNSMKIWKINFTDNQLTYRYSLNKHTHNVYSLCFNESEDTLISCGSDKQIIIWKKDSHQIWQFGCVVTID
;
A
#
# COMPACT_ATOMS: atom_id res chain seq x y z
N MET A 1 -6.33 34.91 51.14
CA MET A 1 -5.63 33.83 51.89
C MET A 1 -5.92 32.43 51.36
N VAL A 2 -7.17 32.05 51.06
CA VAL A 2 -7.52 30.67 50.66
C VAL A 2 -6.98 30.22 49.28
N LEU A 3 -6.88 31.13 48.30
CA LEU A 3 -6.36 30.81 46.96
C LEU A 3 -4.88 30.37 46.94
N LEU A 4 -4.12 30.72 47.98
CA LEU A 4 -2.68 30.49 48.08
C LEU A 4 -2.31 29.31 48.99
N ASP A 5 -3.29 28.66 49.61
CA ASP A 5 -3.05 27.53 50.51
C ASP A 5 -2.67 26.29 49.71
N LYS A 6 -1.38 25.91 49.77
CA LYS A 6 -0.81 24.81 48.98
C LYS A 6 -1.37 23.44 49.35
N ASN A 7 -2.03 23.31 50.50
CA ASN A 7 -2.55 22.05 51.01
C ASN A 7 -3.92 21.65 50.42
N LEU A 8 -4.61 22.58 49.75
CA LEU A 8 -5.93 22.34 49.13
C LEU A 8 -5.80 21.99 47.65
N LYS A 9 -6.63 21.08 47.14
CA LYS A 9 -6.68 20.79 45.69
C LYS A 9 -7.24 22.00 44.93
N ARG A 10 -6.88 22.15 43.64
CA ARG A 10 -7.26 23.32 42.81
C ARG A 10 -8.77 23.56 42.78
N GLU A 11 -9.55 22.48 42.76
CA GLU A 11 -11.03 22.50 42.77
C GLU A 11 -11.58 23.06 44.08
N GLU A 12 -10.99 22.69 45.23
CA GLU A 12 -11.39 23.17 46.56
C GLU A 12 -11.06 24.66 46.77
N ARG A 13 -9.96 25.14 46.15
CA ARG A 13 -9.60 26.57 46.18
C ARG A 13 -10.54 27.42 45.33
N LEU A 14 -10.93 26.93 44.16
CA LEU A 14 -11.91 27.59 43.28
C LEU A 14 -13.29 27.64 43.95
N LEU A 15 -13.73 26.55 44.58
CA LEU A 15 -15.00 26.48 45.29
C LEU A 15 -15.05 27.46 46.46
N ARG A 16 -13.99 27.52 47.28
CA ARG A 16 -13.93 28.49 48.39
C ARG A 16 -13.77 29.95 47.93
N ALA A 17 -13.12 30.21 46.79
CA ALA A 17 -13.01 31.58 46.26
C ALA A 17 -14.37 32.14 45.83
N ILE A 18 -15.15 31.34 45.11
CA ILE A 18 -16.52 31.70 44.68
C ILE A 18 -17.46 31.83 45.89
N CYS A 19 -17.28 31.02 46.93
CA CYS A 19 -18.06 31.13 48.17
C CYS A 19 -17.74 32.38 49.01
N MET A 20 -16.55 32.99 48.86
CA MET A 20 -16.14 34.15 49.66
C MET A 20 -16.62 35.49 49.08
N GLU A 21 -16.88 35.58 47.78
CA GLU A 21 -17.36 36.83 47.13
C GLU A 21 -18.82 37.18 47.46
N ASN A 22 -19.60 36.27 48.06
CA ASN A 22 -21.06 36.43 48.26
C ASN A 22 -21.52 36.35 49.73
N ILE A 23 -20.72 36.81 50.68
CA ILE A 23 -21.02 36.64 52.12
C ILE A 23 -21.80 37.84 52.71
N GLU A 24 -23.13 37.69 52.82
CA GLU A 24 -23.97 38.28 53.88
C GLU A 24 -24.63 37.17 54.72
N ALA A 25 -24.90 37.42 56.00
CA ALA A 25 -24.61 36.45 57.06
C ALA A 25 -25.67 35.40 57.42
N GLU A 26 -26.94 35.45 57.01
CA GLU A 26 -27.98 34.59 57.63
C GLU A 26 -28.82 33.72 56.67
N THR A 27 -28.65 33.84 55.35
CA THR A 27 -29.25 32.93 54.34
C THR A 27 -28.33 31.73 53.98
N LYS A 28 -27.19 31.63 54.66
CA LYS A 28 -25.97 30.89 54.27
C LYS A 28 -26.10 29.37 54.14
N ILE A 29 -26.78 28.69 55.05
CA ILE A 29 -26.78 27.20 55.04
C ILE A 29 -27.68 26.67 53.93
N ILE A 30 -28.80 27.35 53.66
CA ILE A 30 -29.76 26.97 52.61
C ILE A 30 -29.16 27.26 51.23
N GLY A 31 -28.52 28.42 51.06
CA GLY A 31 -27.81 28.77 49.82
C GLY A 31 -26.67 27.81 49.50
N PHE A 32 -25.84 27.45 50.48
CA PHE A 32 -24.72 26.51 50.28
C PHE A 32 -25.21 25.11 49.91
N LYS A 33 -26.22 24.56 50.60
CA LYS A 33 -26.81 23.26 50.24
C LYS A 33 -27.42 23.26 48.84
N LYS A 34 -28.05 24.36 48.44
CA LYS A 34 -28.66 24.51 47.11
C LYS A 34 -27.60 24.60 46.00
N VAL A 35 -26.49 25.30 46.25
CA VAL A 35 -25.36 25.35 45.31
C VAL A 35 -24.68 23.98 45.19
N LEU A 36 -24.50 23.26 46.30
CA LEU A 36 -23.92 21.93 46.31
C LEU A 36 -24.79 20.94 45.50
N SER A 37 -26.11 20.95 45.72
CA SER A 37 -27.04 20.09 44.97
C SER A 37 -27.05 20.42 43.48
N LEU A 38 -26.95 21.70 43.10
CA LEU A 38 -26.82 22.13 41.70
C LEU A 38 -25.51 21.67 41.05
N ILE A 39 -24.41 21.61 41.80
CA ILE A 39 -23.13 21.10 41.30
C ILE A 39 -23.21 19.58 41.11
N GLU A 40 -23.75 18.85 42.08
CA GLU A 40 -23.93 17.39 42.01
C GLU A 40 -24.87 17.01 40.86
N GLU A 41 -25.99 17.72 40.69
CA GLU A 41 -26.92 17.52 39.57
C GLU A 41 -26.24 17.82 38.23
N ASN A 42 -25.47 18.91 38.11
CA ASN A 42 -24.73 19.21 36.89
C ASN A 42 -23.64 18.17 36.58
N GLN A 43 -22.95 17.65 37.60
CA GLN A 43 -21.96 16.58 37.41
C GLN A 43 -22.62 15.29 36.96
N LYS A 44 -23.76 14.93 37.56
CA LYS A 44 -24.56 13.77 37.17
C LYS A 44 -25.06 13.90 35.72
N ASN A 45 -25.63 15.05 35.36
CA ASN A 45 -26.09 15.33 34.00
C ASN A 45 -24.93 15.28 32.98
N LYS A 46 -23.74 15.77 33.34
CA LYS A 46 -22.54 15.65 32.50
C LYS A 46 -22.11 14.19 32.33
N ALA A 47 -22.10 13.41 33.40
CA ALA A 47 -21.75 11.99 33.34
C ALA A 47 -22.74 11.20 32.46
N GLU A 48 -24.04 11.44 32.63
CA GLU A 48 -25.09 10.81 31.83
C GLU A 48 -24.99 11.22 30.34
N ASN A 49 -24.67 12.48 30.05
CA ASN A 49 -24.45 12.95 28.68
C ASN A 49 -23.19 12.34 28.05
N ILE A 50 -22.09 12.21 28.80
CA ILE A 50 -20.88 11.55 28.29
C ILE A 50 -21.16 10.07 28.04
N GLN A 51 -21.86 9.40 28.96
CA GLN A 51 -22.20 7.98 28.82
C GLN A 51 -23.14 7.72 27.64
N SER A 52 -24.09 8.62 27.36
CA SER A 52 -24.96 8.50 26.19
C SER A 52 -24.20 8.72 24.88
N LEU A 53 -23.26 9.67 24.83
CA LEU A 53 -22.38 9.87 23.67
C LEU A 53 -21.48 8.66 23.41
N ILE A 54 -20.83 8.14 24.46
CA ILE A 54 -19.99 6.92 24.35
C ILE A 54 -20.81 5.75 23.83
N LYS A 55 -22.05 5.59 24.29
CA LYS A 55 -22.92 4.50 23.84
C LYS A 55 -23.21 4.58 22.34
N VAL A 56 -23.50 5.78 21.81
CA VAL A 56 -23.73 5.99 20.38
C VAL A 56 -22.49 5.62 19.56
N ASP A 57 -21.29 6.01 20.03
CA ASP A 57 -20.04 5.69 19.35
C ASP A 57 -19.73 4.18 19.38
N VAL A 58 -20.00 3.51 20.51
CA VAL A 58 -19.84 2.05 20.63
C VAL A 58 -20.78 1.32 19.66
N ASP A 59 -22.05 1.71 19.60
CA ASP A 59 -23.04 1.11 18.70
C ASP A 59 -22.61 1.24 17.21
N LEU A 60 -22.02 2.39 16.83
CA LEU A 60 -21.48 2.61 15.49
C LEU A 60 -20.28 1.70 15.18
N VAL A 61 -19.37 1.53 16.14
CA VAL A 61 -18.20 0.65 16.00
C VAL A 61 -18.66 -0.81 15.87
N GLU A 62 -19.64 -1.26 16.66
CA GLU A 62 -20.18 -2.61 16.57
C GLU A 62 -20.84 -2.89 15.21
N GLN A 63 -21.58 -1.93 14.67
CA GLN A 63 -22.15 -2.04 13.31
C GLN A 63 -21.05 -2.16 12.25
N PHE A 64 -20.00 -1.35 12.35
CA PHE A 64 -18.87 -1.42 11.43
C PHE A 64 -18.15 -2.78 11.49
N VAL A 65 -17.92 -3.31 12.69
CA VAL A 65 -17.31 -4.64 12.88
C VAL A 65 -18.17 -5.74 12.26
N ASN A 66 -19.49 -5.65 12.36
CA ASN A 66 -20.40 -6.63 11.76
C ASN A 66 -20.37 -6.59 10.22
N GLU A 67 -20.27 -5.41 9.62
CA GLU A 67 -20.12 -5.28 8.16
C GLU A 67 -18.78 -5.82 7.67
N LEU A 68 -17.69 -5.60 8.42
CA LEU A 68 -16.38 -6.20 8.12
C LEU A 68 -16.44 -7.73 8.14
N ARG A 69 -17.12 -8.32 9.13
CA ARG A 69 -17.29 -9.79 9.21
C ARG A 69 -18.06 -10.34 8.00
N LYS A 70 -19.13 -9.66 7.56
CA LYS A 70 -19.88 -10.07 6.36
C LYS A 70 -19.00 -10.03 5.12
N LEU A 71 -18.19 -8.98 4.98
CA LEU A 71 -17.29 -8.83 3.84
C LEU A 71 -16.23 -9.94 3.83
N GLN A 72 -15.66 -10.25 5.01
CA GLN A 72 -14.72 -11.37 5.17
C GLN A 72 -15.34 -12.71 4.75
N GLN A 73 -16.57 -13.01 5.20
CA GLN A 73 -17.26 -14.25 4.82
C GLN A 73 -17.49 -14.34 3.31
N LYS A 74 -17.90 -13.23 2.68
CA LYS A 74 -18.10 -13.17 1.23
C LYS A 74 -16.81 -13.42 0.45
N THR A 75 -15.69 -12.86 0.91
CA THR A 75 -14.39 -13.10 0.27
C THR A 75 -13.94 -14.55 0.41
N ILE A 76 -14.15 -15.18 1.57
CA ILE A 76 -13.82 -16.58 1.79
C ILE A 76 -14.62 -17.46 0.81
N GLN A 77 -15.92 -17.22 0.68
CA GLN A 77 -16.78 -17.96 -0.24
C GLN A 77 -16.31 -17.85 -1.71
N GLN A 78 -15.84 -16.67 -2.13
CA GLN A 78 -15.30 -16.49 -3.48
C GLN A 78 -13.99 -17.26 -3.71
N PHE A 79 -13.12 -17.33 -2.70
CA PHE A 79 -11.92 -18.17 -2.76
C PHE A 79 -12.26 -19.65 -2.83
N ASP A 80 -13.23 -20.12 -2.04
CA ASP A 80 -13.67 -21.51 -2.06
C ASP A 80 -14.24 -21.90 -3.44
N GLU A 81 -15.01 -21.02 -4.08
CA GLU A 81 -15.53 -21.22 -5.43
C GLU A 81 -14.41 -21.29 -6.49
N LEU A 82 -13.40 -20.42 -6.37
CA LEU A 82 -12.25 -20.45 -7.27
C LEU A 82 -11.44 -21.75 -7.12
N ILE A 83 -11.23 -22.20 -5.89
CA ILE A 83 -10.56 -23.47 -5.61
C ILE A 83 -11.35 -24.61 -6.24
N ALA A 84 -12.67 -24.69 -6.00
CA ALA A 84 -13.53 -25.72 -6.59
C ALA A 84 -13.43 -25.75 -8.13
N ASN A 85 -13.57 -24.59 -8.79
CA ASN A 85 -13.47 -24.49 -10.25
C ASN A 85 -12.09 -24.92 -10.78
N SER A 86 -11.02 -24.56 -10.07
CA SER A 86 -9.66 -24.97 -10.44
C SER A 86 -9.44 -26.49 -10.32
N THR A 87 -10.01 -27.11 -9.28
CA THR A 87 -9.94 -28.56 -9.09
C THR A 87 -10.74 -29.31 -10.15
N GLU A 88 -11.91 -28.81 -10.54
CA GLU A 88 -12.70 -29.37 -11.64
C GLU A 88 -11.94 -29.27 -12.97
N TRP A 89 -11.28 -28.14 -13.23
CA TRP A 89 -10.45 -27.96 -14.43
C TRP A 89 -9.29 -28.96 -14.49
N ILE A 90 -8.58 -29.17 -13.37
CA ILE A 90 -7.51 -30.19 -13.28
C ILE A 90 -8.05 -31.59 -13.56
N ASN A 91 -9.21 -31.95 -12.98
CA ASN A 91 -9.83 -33.26 -13.21
C ASN A 91 -10.22 -33.46 -14.67
N ASN A 92 -10.76 -32.43 -15.33
CA ASN A 92 -11.10 -32.48 -16.75
C ASN A 92 -9.87 -32.67 -17.64
N LEU A 93 -8.75 -32.00 -17.33
CA LEU A 93 -7.47 -32.20 -18.03
C LEU A 93 -6.94 -33.63 -17.86
N ASN A 94 -7.03 -34.19 -16.65
CA ASN A 94 -6.61 -35.56 -16.37
C ASN A 94 -7.47 -36.59 -17.13
N LEU A 95 -8.80 -36.42 -17.16
CA LEU A 95 -9.71 -37.29 -17.92
C LEU A 95 -9.45 -37.23 -19.43
N PHE A 96 -9.11 -36.04 -19.96
CA PHE A 96 -8.74 -35.89 -21.35
C PHE A 96 -7.45 -36.64 -21.68
N GLY A 97 -6.40 -36.48 -20.87
CA GLY A 97 -5.16 -37.23 -21.02
C GLY A 97 -5.38 -38.75 -21.06
N GLN A 98 -6.31 -39.27 -20.27
CA GLN A 98 -6.64 -40.70 -20.26
C GLN A 98 -7.45 -41.19 -21.48
N ARG A 99 -8.25 -40.33 -22.12
CA ARG A 99 -9.10 -40.70 -23.28
C ARG A 99 -8.34 -40.73 -24.59
N ASP A 100 -7.47 -39.76 -24.83
CA ASP A 100 -6.76 -39.64 -26.12
C ASP A 100 -5.49 -40.48 -26.20
N LEU A 101 -4.97 -40.98 -25.07
CA LEU A 101 -3.94 -42.03 -25.06
C LEU A 101 -4.45 -43.39 -25.58
N LYS A 102 -5.77 -43.57 -25.73
CA LYS A 102 -6.37 -44.81 -26.26
C LYS A 102 -6.57 -44.81 -27.79
N TYR A 103 -6.44 -43.67 -28.47
CA TYR A 103 -6.43 -43.62 -29.95
C TYR A 103 -4.98 -43.49 -30.41
N ASN A 104 -4.37 -44.65 -30.63
CA ASN A 104 -2.95 -44.82 -30.51
C ASN A 104 -2.25 -44.52 -31.83
N PHE A 105 -1.29 -43.59 -31.81
CA PHE A 105 -0.29 -43.42 -32.87
C PHE A 105 0.31 -44.77 -33.30
N TYR A 106 0.42 -45.72 -32.37
CA TYR A 106 0.87 -47.08 -32.61
C TYR A 106 -0.10 -47.91 -33.48
N ASP A 107 -1.41 -47.77 -33.34
CA ASP A 107 -2.39 -48.51 -34.15
C ASP A 107 -2.37 -48.02 -35.62
N GLU A 108 -2.22 -46.70 -35.83
CA GLU A 108 -2.04 -46.13 -37.18
C GLU A 108 -0.66 -46.45 -37.79
N LEU A 109 0.38 -46.58 -36.96
CA LEU A 109 1.70 -47.07 -37.39
C LEU A 109 1.64 -48.55 -37.80
N ASP A 110 0.93 -49.39 -37.06
CA ASP A 110 0.79 -50.81 -37.36
C ASP A 110 0.11 -51.01 -38.73
N VAL A 111 -0.92 -50.22 -39.06
CA VAL A 111 -1.56 -50.24 -40.40
C VAL A 111 -0.60 -49.82 -41.53
N ILE A 112 0.30 -48.86 -41.29
CA ILE A 112 1.32 -48.46 -42.28
C ILE A 112 2.35 -49.58 -42.47
N ILE A 113 2.76 -50.23 -41.39
CA ILE A 113 3.71 -51.34 -41.40
C ILE A 113 3.08 -52.54 -42.12
N GLU A 114 1.83 -52.91 -41.80
CA GLU A 114 1.11 -54.04 -42.41
C GLU A 114 0.86 -53.85 -43.91
N ASN A 115 0.43 -52.66 -44.36
CA ASN A 115 0.17 -52.38 -45.77
C ASN A 115 1.43 -52.43 -46.66
N LYS A 116 2.62 -52.27 -46.08
CA LYS A 116 3.89 -52.17 -46.83
C LYS A 116 4.77 -53.41 -46.70
N MET A 117 4.46 -54.35 -45.81
CA MET A 117 5.02 -55.71 -45.89
C MET A 117 4.60 -56.47 -47.17
N GLN A 118 3.63 -55.92 -47.93
CA GLN A 118 3.18 -56.46 -49.21
C GLN A 118 3.82 -55.81 -50.46
N ASN A 119 4.54 -54.69 -50.34
CA ASN A 119 5.14 -53.96 -51.47
C ASN A 119 6.56 -53.47 -51.14
N SER A 120 7.46 -53.47 -52.13
CA SER A 120 8.91 -53.27 -51.95
C SER A 120 9.33 -52.18 -50.94
N PHE A 121 10.22 -52.56 -50.04
CA PHE A 121 10.61 -51.79 -48.85
C PHE A 121 11.48 -50.59 -49.21
N ASN A 122 10.95 -49.37 -49.05
CA ASN A 122 11.71 -48.12 -49.19
C ASN A 122 11.75 -47.37 -47.86
N LYS A 123 12.94 -47.31 -47.24
CA LYS A 123 13.18 -46.78 -45.89
C LYS A 123 12.86 -45.29 -45.76
N ASP A 124 13.21 -44.49 -46.76
CA ASP A 124 13.05 -43.04 -46.70
C ASP A 124 11.57 -42.63 -46.82
N SER A 125 10.80 -43.35 -47.66
CA SER A 125 9.34 -43.17 -47.76
C SER A 125 8.62 -43.47 -46.44
N ILE A 126 9.11 -44.43 -45.65
CA ILE A 126 8.51 -44.77 -44.36
C ILE A 126 8.80 -43.67 -43.34
N ILE A 127 10.05 -43.18 -43.29
CA ILE A 127 10.44 -42.09 -42.39
C ILE A 127 9.60 -40.83 -42.65
N ASP A 128 9.37 -40.48 -43.91
CA ASP A 128 8.57 -39.30 -44.26
C ASP A 128 7.08 -39.48 -43.91
N GLN A 129 6.53 -40.68 -44.04
CA GLN A 129 5.16 -41.00 -43.61
C GLN A 129 5.02 -40.97 -42.09
N ILE A 130 5.98 -41.53 -41.34
CA ILE A 130 5.99 -41.47 -39.88
C ILE A 130 6.09 -40.02 -39.41
N LYS A 131 6.94 -39.20 -40.05
CA LYS A 131 7.05 -37.76 -39.73
C LYS A 131 5.76 -37.02 -40.01
N SER A 132 5.09 -37.27 -41.14
CA SER A 132 3.83 -36.61 -41.47
C SER A 132 2.72 -37.00 -40.50
N LEU A 133 2.68 -38.26 -40.08
CA LEU A 133 1.70 -38.79 -39.13
C LEU A 133 1.94 -38.25 -37.72
N ASN A 134 3.20 -38.17 -37.28
CA ASN A 134 3.57 -37.56 -36.01
C ASN A 134 3.23 -36.06 -35.98
N ASN A 135 3.48 -35.33 -37.08
CA ASN A 135 3.08 -33.94 -37.21
C ASN A 135 1.55 -33.77 -37.20
N SER A 136 0.82 -34.66 -37.87
CA SER A 136 -0.65 -34.69 -37.86
C SER A 136 -1.21 -34.92 -36.45
N PHE A 137 -0.66 -35.90 -35.72
CA PHE A 137 -1.04 -36.20 -34.35
C PHE A 137 -0.71 -35.05 -33.39
N SER A 138 0.48 -34.46 -33.51
CA SER A 138 0.87 -33.27 -32.75
C SER A 138 -0.07 -32.08 -33.00
N ASN A 139 -0.49 -31.88 -34.25
CA ASN A 139 -1.46 -30.84 -34.61
C ASN A 139 -2.86 -31.14 -34.05
N LYS A 140 -3.32 -32.40 -34.06
CA LYS A 140 -4.58 -32.82 -33.45
C LYS A 140 -4.58 -32.61 -31.93
N ILE A 141 -3.48 -32.96 -31.25
CA ILE A 141 -3.33 -32.71 -29.81
C ILE A 141 -3.32 -31.20 -29.53
N SER A 142 -2.52 -30.43 -30.28
CA SER A 142 -2.42 -28.97 -30.10
C SER A 142 -3.77 -28.27 -30.29
N SER A 143 -4.53 -28.66 -31.33
CA SER A 143 -5.88 -28.15 -31.57
C SER A 143 -6.92 -28.62 -30.53
N SER A 144 -6.75 -29.79 -29.94
CA SER A 144 -7.65 -30.27 -28.89
C SER A 144 -7.35 -29.65 -27.52
N ILE A 145 -6.06 -29.40 -27.21
CA ILE A 145 -5.62 -28.64 -26.02
C ILE A 145 -6.09 -27.19 -26.10
N SER A 146 -6.08 -26.56 -27.28
CA SER A 146 -6.60 -25.21 -27.43
C SER A 146 -8.12 -25.13 -27.22
N VAL A 147 -8.87 -26.20 -27.55
CA VAL A 147 -10.29 -26.33 -27.23
C VAL A 147 -10.53 -26.62 -25.73
N LEU A 148 -9.64 -27.34 -25.05
CA LEU A 148 -9.71 -27.57 -23.58
C LEU A 148 -9.32 -26.36 -22.74
N ARG A 149 -8.54 -25.44 -23.30
CA ARG A 149 -8.46 -24.04 -22.84
C ARG A 149 -9.79 -23.29 -23.00
N ASN A 150 -10.88 -24.02 -23.29
CA ASN A 150 -12.29 -23.64 -23.20
C ASN A 150 -12.45 -22.34 -22.43
N GLU A 151 -12.62 -21.27 -23.21
CA GLU A 151 -12.62 -19.90 -22.72
C GLU A 151 -13.57 -19.71 -21.54
N LYS A 152 -14.60 -20.55 -21.38
CA LYS A 152 -15.63 -20.42 -20.36
C LYS A 152 -15.12 -20.61 -18.92
N LEU A 153 -14.40 -21.69 -18.62
CA LEU A 153 -13.89 -21.96 -17.26
C LEU A 153 -12.69 -21.06 -16.92
N TYR A 154 -11.80 -20.88 -17.90
CA TYR A 154 -10.68 -19.94 -17.76
C TYR A 154 -11.19 -18.50 -17.58
N SER A 155 -12.15 -18.04 -18.39
CA SER A 155 -12.79 -16.72 -18.22
C SER A 155 -13.59 -16.63 -16.92
N GLN A 156 -14.19 -17.70 -16.41
CA GLN A 156 -14.84 -17.69 -15.10
C GLN A 156 -13.83 -17.50 -13.97
N CYS A 157 -12.73 -18.25 -13.98
CA CYS A 157 -11.63 -18.06 -13.03
C CYS A 157 -10.99 -16.68 -13.18
N GLU A 158 -10.77 -16.20 -14.40
CA GLU A 158 -10.24 -14.87 -14.69
C GLU A 158 -11.21 -13.77 -14.25
N LYS A 159 -12.52 -13.94 -14.44
CA LYS A 159 -13.56 -13.02 -13.92
C LYS A 159 -13.56 -13.00 -12.40
N ILE A 160 -13.46 -14.16 -11.73
CA ILE A 160 -13.35 -14.22 -10.28
C ILE A 160 -12.04 -13.56 -9.83
N LEU A 161 -10.92 -13.79 -10.52
CA LEU A 161 -9.63 -13.17 -10.23
C LEU A 161 -9.65 -11.65 -10.45
N ILE A 162 -10.31 -11.17 -11.50
CA ILE A 162 -10.52 -9.75 -11.78
C ILE A 162 -11.47 -9.14 -10.74
N ASN A 163 -12.51 -9.85 -10.33
CA ASN A 163 -13.42 -9.44 -9.25
C ASN A 163 -12.71 -9.43 -7.89
N LEU A 164 -11.73 -10.29 -7.69
CA LEU A 164 -10.82 -10.29 -6.54
C LEU A 164 -9.77 -9.16 -6.63
N ASN A 165 -9.30 -8.82 -7.84
CA ASN A 165 -8.28 -7.78 -8.05
C ASN A 165 -8.81 -6.36 -8.28
N LEU A 166 -10.10 -6.14 -8.52
CA LEU A 166 -10.67 -4.81 -8.81
C LEU A 166 -12.19 -4.84 -8.51
N ILE A 167 -12.88 -3.95 -7.76
CA ILE A 167 -12.69 -2.53 -7.40
C ILE A 167 -13.83 -2.14 -6.41
N HIS A 168 -13.63 -1.18 -5.51
CA HIS A 168 -14.70 -0.36 -4.87
C HIS A 168 -15.81 -1.05 -4.02
N HIS A 169 -15.49 -1.79 -2.94
CA HIS A 169 -16.42 -1.79 -1.78
C HIS A 169 -16.25 -0.55 -0.88
N MET A 170 -15.63 0.47 -1.45
CA MET A 170 -15.86 1.90 -1.20
C MET A 170 -17.09 2.42 -2.01
N LYS A 171 -18.16 1.61 -2.16
CA LYS A 171 -19.46 2.01 -2.76
C LYS A 171 -20.70 1.74 -1.88
N LEU A 172 -20.53 1.37 -0.61
CA LEU A 172 -21.68 1.25 0.33
C LEU A 172 -21.67 2.26 1.48
N ILE A 173 -20.70 3.19 1.50
CA ILE A 173 -20.89 4.51 2.15
C ILE A 173 -21.28 5.55 1.06
N ASP A 174 -21.77 5.09 -0.11
CA ASP A 174 -22.23 5.93 -1.23
C ASP A 174 -23.58 6.62 -0.95
N ASN A 175 -24.24 6.29 0.16
CA ASN A 175 -25.49 6.95 0.54
C ASN A 175 -25.37 7.98 1.67
N SER A 176 -24.15 8.30 2.14
CA SER A 176 -23.89 9.57 2.85
C SER A 176 -23.45 10.70 1.90
N ILE A 177 -24.01 10.68 0.68
CA ILE A 177 -24.54 11.86 -0.02
C ILE A 177 -23.60 12.49 -1.07
N LYS A 178 -23.76 11.93 -2.28
CA LYS A 178 -23.78 12.58 -3.61
C LYS A 178 -22.46 13.02 -4.25
N GLU A 179 -22.28 12.58 -5.49
CA GLU A 179 -21.26 12.95 -6.50
C GLU A 179 -19.97 12.10 -6.46
N LYS A 180 -19.51 11.42 -7.51
CA LYS A 180 -19.66 11.60 -8.96
C LYS A 180 -19.04 10.39 -9.67
N GLU A 181 -19.56 10.04 -10.84
CA GLU A 181 -18.86 9.28 -11.90
C GLU A 181 -17.42 9.78 -12.03
N GLY A 182 -16.44 8.87 -12.09
CA GLY A 182 -15.01 9.13 -11.86
C GLY A 182 -14.34 10.07 -12.85
N LYS A 183 -14.68 11.35 -12.81
CA LYS A 183 -13.80 12.46 -13.11
C LYS A 183 -12.87 12.63 -11.91
N LEU A 184 -11.56 12.63 -12.16
CA LEU A 184 -10.59 13.16 -11.22
C LEU A 184 -10.93 14.64 -11.01
N ASN A 185 -11.59 14.93 -9.89
CA ASN A 185 -11.86 16.30 -9.48
C ASN A 185 -10.69 16.75 -8.63
N GLU A 186 -9.98 17.75 -9.13
CA GLU A 186 -8.96 18.44 -8.37
C GLU A 186 -9.61 19.06 -7.11
N ILE A 187 -9.21 18.59 -5.93
CA ILE A 187 -9.76 19.06 -4.65
C ILE A 187 -9.08 20.38 -4.22
N SER A 188 -7.79 20.52 -4.55
CA SER A 188 -6.95 21.63 -4.13
C SER A 188 -5.63 21.65 -4.90
N LYS A 189 -5.17 22.83 -5.32
CA LYS A 189 -3.80 23.08 -5.78
C LYS A 189 -2.97 23.65 -4.65
N PHE A 190 -1.78 23.09 -4.48
CA PHE A 190 -0.81 23.60 -3.53
C PHE A 190 0.39 24.15 -4.27
N ASN A 191 0.63 25.44 -4.09
CA ASN A 191 1.80 26.10 -4.64
C ASN A 191 2.95 25.96 -3.64
N GLY A 192 4.12 25.53 -4.13
CA GLY A 192 5.32 25.40 -3.32
C GLY A 192 6.53 25.29 -4.21
N HIS A 193 6.61 24.23 -5.01
CA HIS A 193 7.67 24.09 -5.99
C HIS A 193 7.56 25.15 -7.09
N THR A 194 8.70 25.66 -7.53
CA THR A 194 8.77 26.69 -8.59
C THR A 194 8.97 26.09 -9.99
N LYS A 195 9.23 24.78 -10.07
CA LYS A 195 9.41 24.01 -11.30
C LYS A 195 8.77 22.63 -11.16
N THR A 196 8.88 21.81 -12.21
CA THR A 196 8.35 20.44 -12.28
C THR A 196 8.75 19.59 -11.09
N ILE A 197 7.78 18.89 -10.51
CA ILE A 197 7.95 17.90 -9.45
C ILE A 197 8.23 16.54 -10.11
N CYS A 198 9.29 15.86 -9.71
CA CYS A 198 9.73 14.59 -10.29
C CYS A 198 9.34 13.40 -9.44
N CYS A 199 9.35 13.57 -8.11
CA CYS A 199 9.18 12.48 -7.18
C CYS A 199 8.40 12.91 -5.94
N LEU A 200 7.67 11.95 -5.39
CA LEU A 200 6.85 12.09 -4.19
C LEU A 200 7.06 10.84 -3.33
N GLN A 201 7.09 11.03 -2.01
CA GLN A 201 7.13 9.90 -1.07
C GLN A 201 6.22 10.16 0.12
N PHE A 202 5.23 9.30 0.31
CA PHE A 202 4.28 9.40 1.41
C PHE A 202 4.85 8.80 2.68
N SER A 203 4.49 9.42 3.81
CA SER A 203 4.61 8.77 5.11
C SER A 203 3.55 7.69 5.25
N LYS A 204 3.93 6.54 5.80
CA LYS A 204 3.06 5.43 6.20
C LYS A 204 2.38 5.71 7.54
N ASN A 205 3.03 6.46 8.44
CA ASN A 205 2.54 6.67 9.81
C ASN A 205 1.86 8.03 10.02
N SER A 206 1.95 8.94 9.05
CA SER A 206 1.37 10.29 9.15
C SER A 206 0.71 10.73 7.86
N ASN A 207 -0.24 11.66 7.94
CA ASN A 207 -0.80 12.34 6.76
C ASN A 207 0.18 13.42 6.25
N SER A 208 1.38 12.99 5.93
CA SER A 208 2.46 13.84 5.45
C SER A 208 3.16 13.16 4.27
N PHE A 209 3.80 13.96 3.42
CA PHE A 209 4.62 13.44 2.33
C PHE A 209 5.76 14.40 2.00
N LEU A 210 6.73 13.90 1.25
CA LEU A 210 7.86 14.65 0.72
C LEU A 210 7.70 14.79 -0.79
N SER A 211 8.11 15.93 -1.33
CA SER A 211 8.20 16.15 -2.77
C SER A 211 9.53 16.75 -3.15
N ALA A 212 10.01 16.44 -4.35
CA ALA A 212 11.21 17.05 -4.91
C ALA A 212 11.17 17.13 -6.44
N GLY A 213 12.02 17.97 -7.04
CA GLY A 213 12.04 18.11 -8.49
C GLY A 213 13.08 19.10 -9.05
N PHE A 214 12.71 19.76 -10.16
CA PHE A 214 13.59 20.60 -10.99
C PHE A 214 13.97 21.95 -10.37
N ASP A 215 13.36 22.32 -9.24
CA ASP A 215 13.77 23.50 -8.46
C ASP A 215 14.84 23.18 -7.43
N ASN A 216 15.43 21.99 -7.52
CA ASN A 216 16.55 21.49 -6.73
C ASN A 216 16.24 21.42 -5.23
N SER A 217 14.95 21.44 -4.88
CA SER A 217 14.50 21.48 -3.50
C SER A 217 13.69 20.25 -3.12
N ILE A 218 13.75 19.92 -1.83
CA ILE A 218 12.82 19.00 -1.18
C ILE A 218 11.86 19.83 -0.34
N ARG A 219 10.59 19.44 -0.28
CA ARG A 219 9.58 20.04 0.60
C ARG A 219 8.86 18.96 1.39
N CYS A 220 8.59 19.25 2.66
CA CYS A 220 7.72 18.44 3.52
C CYS A 220 6.33 19.03 3.53
N TRP A 221 5.33 18.18 3.32
CA TRP A 221 3.92 18.56 3.31
C TRP A 221 3.23 17.85 4.45
N LYS A 222 2.56 18.62 5.31
CA LYS A 222 1.73 18.09 6.39
C LYS A 222 0.29 18.47 6.18
N GLN A 223 -0.61 17.49 6.23
CA GLN A 223 -2.03 17.75 6.17
C GLN A 223 -2.54 18.30 7.49
N ILE A 224 -3.12 19.50 7.44
CA ILE A 224 -3.75 20.14 8.61
C ILE A 224 -5.23 19.76 8.66
N ASN A 225 -5.90 19.74 7.51
CA ASN A 225 -7.29 19.32 7.36
C ASN A 225 -7.54 18.76 5.95
N LYS A 226 -8.78 18.36 5.64
CA LYS A 226 -9.14 17.74 4.34
C LYS A 226 -8.82 18.61 3.10
N LYS A 227 -8.64 19.92 3.23
CA LYS A 227 -8.41 20.86 2.12
C LYS A 227 -7.12 21.67 2.24
N GLU A 228 -6.32 21.46 3.29
CA GLU A 228 -5.18 22.29 3.61
C GLU A 228 -3.95 21.44 3.88
N LEU A 229 -2.93 21.63 3.02
CA LEU A 229 -1.58 21.17 3.23
C LEU A 229 -0.70 22.36 3.59
N LYS A 230 0.16 22.16 4.59
CA LYS A 230 1.22 23.10 4.93
C LYS A 230 2.55 22.56 4.43
N SER A 231 3.19 23.33 3.55
CA SER A 231 4.58 23.08 3.12
C SER A 231 5.56 23.57 4.19
N SER A 232 6.69 22.90 4.30
CA SER A 232 7.91 23.44 4.90
C SER A 232 8.53 24.51 3.99
N LEU A 233 9.59 25.17 4.48
CA LEU A 233 10.54 25.85 3.60
C LEU A 233 11.24 24.84 2.68
N PRO A 234 11.72 25.28 1.49
CA PRO A 234 12.46 24.41 0.58
C PRO A 234 13.83 24.05 1.16
N TYR A 235 14.21 22.78 1.07
CA TYR A 235 15.54 22.27 1.41
C TYR A 235 16.40 22.20 0.15
N THR A 236 17.37 23.10 0.01
CA THR A 236 18.10 23.38 -1.25
C THR A 236 19.55 22.91 -1.24
N GLU A 237 19.84 21.79 -0.59
CA GLU A 237 21.23 21.26 -0.53
C GLU A 237 21.67 20.61 -1.85
N HIS A 238 20.72 20.22 -2.70
CA HIS A 238 21.01 19.76 -4.06
C HIS A 238 21.29 20.95 -4.97
N THR A 239 22.32 20.82 -5.82
CA THR A 239 22.71 21.89 -6.75
C THR A 239 22.06 21.74 -8.13
N ASP A 240 21.38 20.62 -8.37
CA ASP A 240 20.62 20.35 -9.60
C ASP A 240 19.36 19.50 -9.26
N CYS A 241 18.59 19.13 -10.28
CA CYS A 241 17.30 18.48 -10.20
C CYS A 241 17.36 17.21 -9.36
N ILE A 242 16.32 16.98 -8.56
CA ILE A 242 16.18 15.77 -7.74
C ILE A 242 15.23 14.82 -8.46
N ASP A 243 15.74 13.68 -8.91
CA ASP A 243 14.98 12.72 -9.71
C ASP A 243 14.36 11.60 -8.84
N CYS A 244 14.92 11.31 -7.66
CA CYS A 244 14.44 10.22 -6.81
C CYS A 244 14.53 10.51 -5.29
N LEU A 245 13.59 9.91 -4.54
CA LEU A 245 13.50 9.94 -3.09
C LEU A 245 13.17 8.53 -2.57
N ILE A 246 13.75 8.13 -1.44
CA ILE A 246 13.33 6.94 -0.69
C ILE A 246 13.41 7.19 0.81
N ILE A 247 12.42 6.67 1.55
CA ILE A 247 12.34 6.75 3.01
C ILE A 247 12.50 5.33 3.58
N ASP A 248 13.19 5.22 4.70
CA ASP A 248 13.33 3.97 5.45
C ASP A 248 12.00 3.53 6.10
N GLN A 249 11.86 2.26 6.46
CA GLN A 249 10.61 1.70 7.01
C GLN A 249 10.20 2.38 8.33
N VAL A 250 11.19 2.84 9.11
CA VAL A 250 10.98 3.52 10.40
C VAL A 250 10.72 5.02 10.24
N GLU A 251 10.85 5.58 9.03
CA GLU A 251 10.60 6.98 8.68
C GLU A 251 11.51 8.01 9.40
N ASN A 252 12.74 7.62 9.68
CA ASN A 252 13.74 8.48 10.31
C ASN A 252 14.78 9.02 9.32
N GLN A 253 14.93 8.36 8.16
CA GLN A 253 15.93 8.70 7.17
C GLN A 253 15.32 8.82 5.77
N LEU A 254 15.68 9.89 5.07
CA LEU A 254 15.42 10.07 3.65
C LEU A 254 16.75 10.00 2.91
N VAL A 255 16.74 9.34 1.75
CA VAL A 255 17.79 9.44 0.75
C VAL A 255 17.22 10.10 -0.49
N SER A 256 17.87 11.15 -0.96
CA SER A 256 17.55 11.80 -2.23
C SER A 256 18.69 11.60 -3.23
N GLY A 257 18.37 11.46 -4.51
CA GLY A 257 19.34 11.35 -5.60
C GLY A 257 18.97 12.27 -6.76
N GLY A 258 19.96 12.87 -7.40
CA GLY A 258 19.72 13.89 -8.43
C GLY A 258 20.80 14.01 -9.50
N ARG A 259 20.66 15.07 -10.31
CA ARG A 259 21.52 15.42 -11.46
C ARG A 259 22.79 16.16 -11.08
N ASP A 260 22.96 16.45 -9.79
CA ASP A 260 24.25 16.90 -9.25
C ASP A 260 25.20 15.73 -8.96
N ASN A 261 24.89 14.54 -9.50
CA ASN A 261 25.63 13.29 -9.37
C ASN A 261 25.78 12.82 -7.91
N SER A 262 24.99 13.41 -7.00
CA SER A 262 25.07 13.12 -5.58
C SER A 262 23.82 12.43 -5.09
N MET A 263 24.01 11.63 -4.04
CA MET A 263 22.92 11.27 -3.15
C MET A 263 23.09 12.02 -1.83
N LYS A 264 21.99 12.44 -1.21
CA LYS A 264 22.02 13.14 0.08
C LYS A 264 21.21 12.39 1.10
N ILE A 265 21.76 12.34 2.32
CA ILE A 265 21.14 11.69 3.46
C ILE A 265 20.56 12.77 4.36
N TRP A 266 19.32 12.55 4.77
CA TRP A 266 18.56 13.47 5.61
C TRP A 266 17.98 12.71 6.78
N LYS A 267 17.87 13.39 7.92
CA LYS A 267 17.01 12.98 9.02
C LYS A 267 15.63 13.59 8.82
N ILE A 268 14.60 12.77 8.94
CA ILE A 268 13.19 13.18 8.81
C ILE A 268 12.58 13.39 10.19
N ASN A 269 11.78 14.43 10.34
CA ASN A 269 10.85 14.59 11.45
C ASN A 269 9.50 15.08 10.92
N PHE A 270 8.58 14.15 10.68
CA PHE A 270 7.23 14.46 10.20
C PHE A 270 6.36 15.21 11.23
N THR A 271 6.60 15.00 12.53
CA THR A 271 5.87 15.70 13.60
C THR A 271 6.05 17.21 13.48
N ASP A 272 7.29 17.65 13.29
CA ASP A 272 7.65 19.07 13.17
C ASP A 272 7.64 19.57 11.71
N ASN A 273 7.33 18.68 10.75
CA ASN A 273 7.38 18.94 9.31
C ASN A 273 8.76 19.45 8.85
N GLN A 274 9.83 18.77 9.30
CA GLN A 274 11.22 19.18 9.08
C GLN A 274 12.10 18.07 8.50
N LEU A 275 13.06 18.48 7.68
CA LEU A 275 14.22 17.69 7.27
C LEU A 275 15.51 18.32 7.81
N THR A 276 16.49 17.48 8.12
CA THR A 276 17.83 17.91 8.51
C THR A 276 18.84 17.21 7.63
N TYR A 277 19.61 17.97 6.84
CA TYR A 277 20.70 17.42 6.05
C TYR A 277 21.77 16.82 6.96
N ARG A 278 22.34 15.67 6.54
CA ARG A 278 23.37 14.95 7.30
C ARG A 278 24.69 14.97 6.55
N TYR A 279 24.73 14.36 5.36
CA TYR A 279 25.93 14.23 4.54
C TYR A 279 25.54 13.80 3.11
N SER A 280 26.51 13.87 2.20
CA SER A 280 26.37 13.47 0.80
C SER A 280 27.18 12.20 0.50
N LEU A 281 26.70 11.40 -0.44
CA LEU A 281 27.35 10.23 -1.00
C LEU A 281 27.73 10.54 -2.46
N ASN A 282 29.00 10.87 -2.67
CA ASN A 282 29.51 11.40 -3.94
C ASN A 282 30.36 10.35 -4.66
N LYS A 283 29.73 9.27 -5.12
CA LYS A 283 30.42 8.22 -5.89
C LYS A 283 29.98 8.15 -7.35
N HIS A 284 28.71 8.44 -7.62
CA HIS A 284 28.20 8.49 -8.98
C HIS A 284 28.92 9.57 -9.79
N THR A 285 29.24 9.24 -11.04
CA THR A 285 29.93 10.18 -11.96
C THR A 285 28.95 10.97 -12.82
N HIS A 286 27.70 10.53 -12.88
CA HIS A 286 26.59 11.16 -13.59
C HIS A 286 25.29 11.04 -12.77
N ASN A 287 24.19 11.57 -13.30
CA ASN A 287 22.88 11.66 -12.65
C ASN A 287 22.43 10.36 -11.98
N VAL A 288 21.87 10.48 -10.78
CA VAL A 288 21.25 9.38 -10.04
C VAL A 288 19.75 9.36 -10.30
N TYR A 289 19.23 8.26 -10.84
CA TYR A 289 17.83 8.16 -11.27
C TYR A 289 16.96 7.31 -10.36
N SER A 290 17.53 6.37 -9.61
CA SER A 290 16.75 5.48 -8.78
C SER A 290 17.52 5.01 -7.55
N LEU A 291 16.76 4.74 -6.49
CA LEU A 291 17.23 4.33 -5.18
C LEU A 291 16.32 3.22 -4.65
N CYS A 292 16.91 2.22 -3.98
CA CYS A 292 16.16 1.15 -3.34
C CYS A 292 16.88 0.64 -2.09
N PHE A 293 16.13 0.33 -1.04
CA PHE A 293 16.61 -0.47 0.08
C PHE A 293 16.32 -1.95 -0.16
N ASN A 294 17.14 -2.84 0.38
CA ASN A 294 16.74 -4.23 0.54
C ASN A 294 15.72 -4.38 1.69
N GLU A 295 15.12 -5.57 1.82
CA GLU A 295 14.07 -5.82 2.82
C GLU A 295 14.49 -5.50 4.27
N SER A 296 15.75 -5.78 4.62
CA SER A 296 16.31 -5.51 5.96
C SER A 296 16.85 -4.10 6.17
N GLU A 297 16.87 -3.25 5.13
CA GLU A 297 17.40 -1.87 5.14
C GLU A 297 18.85 -1.72 5.63
N ASP A 298 19.64 -2.80 5.51
CA ASP A 298 21.08 -2.78 5.76
C ASP A 298 21.90 -2.45 4.49
N THR A 299 21.22 -2.44 3.34
CA THR A 299 21.80 -2.21 2.02
C THR A 299 20.98 -1.17 1.28
N LEU A 300 21.67 -0.16 0.77
CA LEU A 300 21.10 0.82 -0.14
C LEU A 300 21.71 0.58 -1.52
N ILE A 301 20.87 0.61 -2.55
CA ILE A 301 21.26 0.43 -3.95
C ILE A 301 20.90 1.71 -4.69
N SER A 302 21.83 2.20 -5.50
CA SER A 302 21.62 3.34 -6.38
C SER A 302 22.06 3.06 -7.80
N CYS A 303 21.38 3.68 -8.77
CA CYS A 303 21.77 3.59 -10.18
C CYS A 303 21.48 4.90 -10.93
N GLY A 304 22.20 5.09 -12.04
CA GLY A 304 22.22 6.36 -12.75
C GLY A 304 22.72 6.26 -14.19
N SER A 305 22.90 7.43 -14.82
CA SER A 305 23.40 7.53 -16.21
C SER A 305 24.89 7.17 -16.38
N ASP A 306 25.61 6.96 -15.28
CA ASP A 306 26.99 6.46 -15.32
C ASP A 306 27.08 4.95 -15.59
N LYS A 307 25.92 4.30 -15.79
CA LYS A 307 25.79 2.87 -16.08
C LYS A 307 26.31 1.98 -14.94
N GLN A 308 26.35 2.50 -13.72
CA GLN A 308 26.78 1.77 -12.53
C GLN A 308 25.58 1.49 -11.62
N ILE A 309 25.56 0.28 -11.06
CA ILE A 309 24.77 -0.02 -9.86
C ILE A 309 25.74 0.03 -8.69
N ILE A 310 25.51 0.95 -7.76
CA ILE A 310 26.36 1.12 -6.57
C ILE A 310 25.63 0.58 -5.36
N ILE A 311 26.32 -0.26 -4.61
CA ILE A 311 25.85 -0.83 -3.36
C ILE A 311 26.52 -0.09 -2.20
N TRP A 312 25.69 0.38 -1.27
CA TRP A 312 26.10 1.08 -0.07
C TRP A 312 25.78 0.23 1.17
N LYS A 313 26.68 0.28 2.15
CA LYS A 313 26.55 -0.44 3.43
C LYS A 313 26.77 0.53 4.58
N LYS A 314 26.08 0.32 5.70
CA LYS A 314 26.33 1.11 6.91
C LYS A 314 27.60 0.65 7.62
N ASP A 315 28.39 1.59 8.11
CA ASP A 315 29.50 1.31 9.03
C ASP A 315 29.02 1.11 10.47
N SER A 316 29.96 0.94 11.39
CA SER A 316 29.68 0.78 12.83
C SER A 316 28.93 1.97 13.45
N HIS A 317 28.96 3.14 12.83
CA HIS A 317 28.28 4.36 13.27
C HIS A 317 26.95 4.59 12.54
N GLN A 318 26.45 3.59 11.80
CA GLN A 318 25.23 3.67 11.00
C GLN A 318 25.31 4.70 9.86
N ILE A 319 26.52 5.02 9.39
CA ILE A 319 26.75 5.92 8.27
C ILE A 319 26.90 5.09 7.00
N TRP A 320 26.15 5.45 5.96
CA TRP A 320 26.28 4.85 4.63
C TRP A 320 27.68 5.10 4.05
N GLN A 321 28.36 4.01 3.70
CA GLN A 321 29.65 3.98 3.04
C GLN A 321 29.55 3.23 1.71
N PHE A 322 30.47 3.54 0.81
CA PHE A 322 30.62 2.79 -0.43
C PHE A 322 30.95 1.33 -0.12
N GLY A 323 30.14 0.40 -0.63
CA GLY A 323 30.39 -1.03 -0.56
C GLY A 323 31.11 -1.53 -1.81
N CYS A 324 30.38 -1.60 -2.92
CA CYS A 324 30.92 -2.04 -4.21
C CYS A 324 30.13 -1.46 -5.38
N VAL A 325 30.70 -1.59 -6.59
CA VAL A 325 30.00 -1.36 -7.86
C VAL A 325 29.74 -2.71 -8.50
N VAL A 326 28.52 -2.91 -8.99
CA VAL A 326 28.18 -4.02 -9.87
C VAL A 326 28.25 -3.48 -11.30
N THR A 327 29.25 -3.94 -12.04
CA THR A 327 29.33 -3.72 -13.49
C THR A 327 28.64 -4.88 -14.20
N ILE A 328 27.78 -4.55 -15.16
CA ILE A 328 27.25 -5.52 -16.11
C ILE A 328 28.20 -5.45 -17.30
N ASP A 329 28.99 -6.52 -17.50
CA ASP A 329 29.90 -6.67 -18.63
C ASP A 329 29.15 -6.85 -19.96
#